data_AF-A0A7S3KFA3-F1
#
_entry.id   AF-A0A7S3KFA3-F1
#
_cell.length_a   1.000
_cell.length_b   1.000
_cell.length_c   1.000
_cell.angle_alpha   90.00
_cell.angle_beta   90.00
_cell.angle_gamma   90.00
#
_symmetry.space_group_name_H-M   'P 1'
#
loop_
_entity.id
_entity.type
_entity.pdbx_description
1 polymer ?
#
loop_
_entity_poly.entity_id
_entity_poly.type
_entity_poly.pdbx_seq_one_letter_code
_entity_poly.pdbx_strand_id
1 'polypeptide(L)'
;KQLENGAQEFEAVSRPFFIDKNSKKYKVKHLDEVYGGVDVIAVSECPKSNQKIVLLEVIYRIPTQRYVISFPAGFQDSLDEPSTETALRELKEETGYVGHNPREAYRHWTDPWKSCDRCALVYVDIDLSSEENLNVDQKPDYFEDITP
;
A
#
# COMPACT_ATOMS: atom_id res chain seq x y z
N LYS A 1 -17.29 -18.63 -27.43
CA LYS A 1 -16.37 -19.57 -28.12
C LYS A 1 -15.33 -19.94 -27.07
N GLN A 2 -15.32 -21.19 -26.60
CA GLN A 2 -14.42 -21.64 -25.53
C GLN A 2 -12.95 -21.49 -25.96
N LEU A 3 -12.12 -21.01 -25.04
CA LEU A 3 -10.69 -21.25 -25.01
C LEU A 3 -10.35 -21.64 -23.57
N GLU A 4 -9.87 -22.87 -23.42
CA GLU A 4 -9.19 -23.36 -22.23
C GLU A 4 -7.81 -22.71 -22.16
N ASN A 5 -7.44 -22.18 -20.98
CA ASN A 5 -6.10 -22.23 -20.39
C ASN A 5 -6.05 -21.38 -19.11
N GLY A 6 -6.18 -22.05 -17.95
CA GLY A 6 -5.28 -21.91 -16.80
C GLY A 6 -4.92 -20.54 -16.18
N ALA A 7 -5.55 -19.43 -16.53
CA ALA A 7 -5.39 -18.17 -15.80
C ALA A 7 -6.53 -18.05 -14.79
N GLN A 8 -6.23 -17.87 -13.50
CA GLN A 8 -7.18 -17.25 -12.60
C GLN A 8 -7.46 -15.85 -13.14
N GLU A 9 -8.57 -15.69 -13.86
CA GLU A 9 -9.11 -14.39 -14.22
C GLU A 9 -9.54 -13.70 -12.92
N PHE A 10 -8.73 -12.77 -12.44
CA PHE A 10 -9.21 -11.76 -11.51
C PHE A 10 -10.05 -10.78 -12.34
N GLU A 11 -11.38 -10.91 -12.29
CA GLU A 11 -12.26 -9.81 -12.68
C GLU A 11 -12.11 -8.69 -11.64
N ALA A 12 -11.19 -7.76 -11.90
CA ALA A 12 -11.23 -6.47 -11.23
C ALA A 12 -12.57 -5.81 -11.61
N VAL A 13 -13.51 -5.74 -10.65
CA VAL A 13 -14.81 -5.09 -10.84
C VAL A 13 -14.57 -3.71 -11.44
N SER A 14 -14.97 -3.56 -12.69
CA SER A 14 -14.77 -2.34 -13.47
C SER A 14 -15.31 -1.14 -12.68
N ARG A 15 -14.42 -0.18 -12.39
CA ARG A 15 -14.66 1.19 -11.92
C ARG A 15 -16.12 1.48 -11.52
N PRO A 16 -16.44 1.71 -10.24
CA PRO A 16 -17.83 1.87 -9.80
C PRO A 16 -18.53 2.94 -10.63
N PHE A 17 -19.57 2.53 -11.35
CA PHE A 17 -20.50 3.42 -12.03
C PHE A 17 -21.87 3.22 -11.39
N PHE A 18 -22.56 4.32 -11.10
CA PHE A 18 -23.97 4.23 -10.71
C PHE A 18 -24.81 4.07 -11.97
N ILE A 19 -25.76 3.12 -11.97
CA ILE A 19 -26.77 2.99 -13.01
C ILE A 19 -28.10 3.49 -12.41
N ASP A 20 -28.72 4.51 -13.00
CA ASP A 20 -30.06 4.92 -12.56
C ASP A 20 -31.15 3.98 -13.08
N LYS A 21 -32.39 4.23 -12.64
CA LYS A 21 -33.59 3.51 -13.11
C LYS A 21 -33.83 3.57 -14.63
N ASN A 22 -33.13 4.44 -15.35
CA ASN A 22 -33.20 4.61 -16.80
C ASN A 22 -31.97 4.04 -17.52
N SER A 23 -31.17 3.21 -16.84
CA SER A 23 -29.92 2.64 -17.38
C SER A 23 -28.83 3.67 -17.71
N LYS A 24 -28.93 4.89 -17.18
CA LYS A 24 -27.91 5.92 -17.35
C LYS A 24 -26.74 5.64 -16.40
N LYS A 25 -25.55 5.51 -16.98
CA LYS A 25 -24.29 5.32 -16.24
C LYS A 25 -23.73 6.66 -15.78
N TYR A 26 -23.41 6.77 -14.50
CA TYR A 26 -22.72 7.89 -13.89
C TYR A 26 -21.32 7.43 -13.50
N LYS A 27 -20.29 8.10 -14.01
CA LYS A 27 -18.93 7.93 -13.49
C LYS A 27 -18.88 8.54 -12.10
N VAL A 28 -18.41 7.79 -11.12
CA VAL A 28 -17.98 8.38 -9.85
C VAL A 28 -16.86 9.37 -10.18
N LYS A 29 -17.01 10.64 -9.79
CA LYS A 29 -15.93 11.62 -9.90
C LYS A 29 -14.73 11.04 -9.13
N HIS A 30 -13.58 10.95 -9.79
CA HIS A 30 -12.33 10.82 -9.04
C HIS A 30 -12.27 12.04 -8.09
N LEU A 31 -12.01 11.78 -6.82
CA LEU A 31 -11.69 12.83 -5.88
C LEU A 31 -10.25 13.22 -6.19
N ASP A 32 -10.11 14.18 -7.11
CA ASP A 32 -8.82 14.59 -7.66
C ASP A 32 -7.97 15.39 -6.65
N GLU A 33 -8.42 15.55 -5.41
CA GLU A 33 -7.74 16.35 -4.41
C GLU A 33 -7.89 15.70 -3.04
N VAL A 34 -6.85 15.90 -2.22
CA VAL A 34 -6.76 15.74 -0.75
C VAL A 34 -5.86 14.59 -0.27
N TYR A 35 -4.76 15.02 0.36
CA TYR A 35 -4.01 14.44 1.48
C TYR A 35 -4.53 13.07 1.96
N GLY A 36 -3.70 12.04 1.84
CA GLY A 36 -4.02 10.70 2.32
C GLY A 36 -2.79 9.97 2.86
N GLY A 37 -3.04 8.80 3.42
CA GLY A 37 -1.99 7.85 3.75
C GLY A 37 -1.54 7.05 2.53
N VAL A 38 -0.48 6.28 2.71
CA VAL A 38 -0.03 5.25 1.79
C VAL A 38 0.10 3.93 2.52
N ASP A 39 -0.28 2.83 1.87
CA ASP A 39 0.02 1.47 2.31
C ASP A 39 1.01 0.88 1.30
N VAL A 40 2.18 0.45 1.78
CA VAL A 40 3.27 -0.03 0.94
C VAL A 40 3.22 -1.55 0.81
N ILE A 41 2.87 -2.03 -0.39
CA ILE A 41 3.06 -3.44 -0.74
C ILE A 41 4.47 -3.61 -1.28
N ALA A 42 5.41 -3.82 -0.37
CA ALA A 42 6.79 -4.14 -0.66
C ALA A 42 6.93 -5.60 -1.08
N VAL A 43 7.27 -5.85 -2.35
CA VAL A 43 7.40 -7.18 -2.95
C VAL A 43 8.86 -7.47 -3.27
N SER A 44 9.31 -8.68 -2.95
CA SER A 44 10.62 -9.17 -3.35
C SER A 44 10.56 -10.63 -3.80
N GLU A 45 11.60 -11.10 -4.48
CA GLU A 45 11.84 -12.51 -4.70
C GLU A 45 12.81 -13.03 -3.64
N CYS A 46 12.41 -14.10 -2.94
CA CYS A 46 13.28 -14.73 -1.96
C CYS A 46 14.49 -15.36 -2.68
N PRO A 47 15.74 -14.94 -2.40
CA PRO A 47 16.92 -15.44 -3.13
C PRO A 47 17.15 -16.96 -2.97
N LYS A 48 16.59 -17.57 -1.92
CA LYS A 48 16.75 -19.01 -1.62
C LYS A 48 15.70 -19.89 -2.29
N SER A 49 14.50 -19.37 -2.53
CA SER A 49 13.36 -20.17 -2.99
C SER A 49 12.74 -19.69 -4.31
N ASN A 50 13.17 -18.53 -4.83
CA ASN A 50 12.56 -17.83 -5.98
C ASN A 50 11.05 -17.61 -5.83
N GLN A 51 10.55 -17.60 -4.58
CA GLN A 51 9.15 -17.29 -4.29
C GLN A 51 9.00 -15.79 -4.07
N LYS A 52 7.89 -15.23 -4.55
CA LYS A 52 7.51 -13.87 -4.20
C LYS A 52 7.16 -13.79 -2.72
N ILE A 53 7.71 -12.80 -2.05
CA ILE A 53 7.43 -12.49 -0.66
C ILE A 53 6.95 -11.04 -0.56
N VAL A 54 6.17 -10.78 0.48
CA VAL A 54 5.67 -9.46 0.81
C VAL A 54 6.19 -9.10 2.20
N LEU A 55 6.75 -7.90 2.33
CA LEU A 55 7.21 -7.39 3.60
C LEU A 55 6.01 -6.91 4.42
N LEU A 56 5.99 -7.30 5.69
CA LEU A 56 5.01 -6.88 6.69
C LEU A 56 5.76 -6.47 7.95
N GLU A 57 5.20 -5.51 8.67
CA GLU A 57 5.69 -5.07 9.97
C GLU A 57 4.77 -5.53 11.09
N VAL A 58 5.32 -5.55 12.31
CA VAL A 58 4.56 -5.84 13.53
C VAL A 58 4.60 -4.60 14.41
N ILE A 59 3.48 -3.88 14.47
CA ILE A 59 3.37 -2.57 15.13
C ILE A 59 2.38 -2.61 16.29
N TYR A 60 2.70 -1.94 17.40
CA TYR A 60 1.77 -1.79 18.52
C TYR A 60 0.81 -0.63 18.27
N ARG A 61 -0.50 -0.88 18.29
CA ARG A 61 -1.50 0.17 18.05
C ARG A 61 -2.27 0.47 19.33
N ILE A 62 -2.08 1.67 19.90
CA ILE A 62 -2.77 2.17 21.10
C ILE A 62 -4.29 1.91 21.06
N PRO A 63 -5.03 2.18 19.95
CA PRO A 63 -6.47 1.95 19.92
C PRO A 63 -6.90 0.50 20.15
N THR A 64 -6.03 -0.46 19.81
CA THR A 64 -6.31 -1.90 19.98
C THR A 64 -5.63 -2.50 21.20
N GLN A 65 -4.65 -1.78 21.78
CA GLN A 65 -3.75 -2.21 22.86
C GLN A 65 -3.08 -3.56 22.56
N ARG A 66 -2.73 -3.79 21.28
CA ARG A 66 -2.13 -5.03 20.79
C ARG A 66 -1.13 -4.74 19.69
N TYR A 67 -0.22 -5.69 19.49
CA TYR A 67 0.56 -5.79 18.26
C TYR A 67 -0.34 -6.27 17.12
N VAL A 68 -0.22 -5.61 15.97
CA VAL A 68 -0.91 -5.96 14.73
C VAL A 68 0.12 -6.18 13.63
N ILE A 69 -0.22 -7.03 12.67
CA ILE A 69 0.56 -7.19 11.45
C ILE A 69 0.03 -6.19 10.44
N SER A 70 0.90 -5.34 9.91
CA SER A 70 0.55 -4.26 8.97
C SER A 70 1.48 -4.25 7.77
N PHE A 71 1.04 -3.61 6.69
CA PHE A 71 1.97 -3.09 5.70
C PHE A 71 2.69 -1.87 6.29
N PRO A 72 3.93 -1.58 5.87
CA PRO A 72 4.54 -0.29 6.10
C PRO A 72 3.62 0.80 5.54
N ALA A 73 3.36 1.85 6.30
CA ALA A 73 2.33 2.82 5.97
C ALA A 73 2.49 4.12 6.73
N GLY A 74 2.28 5.24 6.04
CA GLY A 74 2.27 6.55 6.70
C GLY A 74 1.61 7.63 5.86
N PHE A 75 1.73 8.87 6.31
CA PHE A 75 1.03 10.01 5.70
C PHE A 75 1.95 10.79 4.77
N GLN A 76 1.36 11.36 3.72
CA GLN A 76 2.07 12.35 2.91
C GLN A 76 2.47 13.55 3.78
N ASP A 77 3.68 14.07 3.62
CA ASP A 77 4.14 15.26 4.37
C ASP A 77 3.55 16.55 3.80
N SER A 78 3.19 16.53 2.52
CA SER A 78 2.57 17.65 1.84
C SER A 78 1.49 17.22 0.84
N LEU A 79 0.60 18.14 0.48
CA LEU A 79 -0.47 17.89 -0.48
C LEU A 79 0.02 17.54 -1.89
N ASP A 80 1.20 18.04 -2.25
CA ASP A 80 1.78 17.89 -3.58
C ASP A 80 2.76 16.71 -3.66
N GLU A 81 3.04 16.05 -2.52
CA GLU A 81 3.93 14.89 -2.49
C GLU A 81 3.27 13.69 -3.18
N PRO A 82 3.91 13.10 -4.20
CA PRO A 82 3.39 11.89 -4.83
C PRO A 82 3.31 10.73 -3.83
N SER A 83 2.22 9.98 -3.84
CA SER A 83 2.07 8.75 -3.03
C SER A 83 3.23 7.76 -3.21
N THR A 84 3.81 7.72 -4.39
CA THR A 84 4.97 6.89 -4.70
C THR A 84 6.25 7.34 -4.00
N GLU A 85 6.40 8.63 -3.74
CA GLU A 85 7.54 9.18 -2.99
C GLU A 85 7.37 8.89 -1.51
N THR A 86 6.18 9.17 -0.96
CA THR A 86 5.80 8.82 0.41
C THR A 86 6.00 7.33 0.67
N ALA A 87 5.56 6.45 -0.24
CA ALA A 87 5.72 5.01 -0.08
C ALA A 87 7.20 4.56 0.00
N LEU A 88 8.10 5.22 -0.73
CA LEU A 88 9.53 4.91 -0.62
C LEU A 88 10.13 5.44 0.68
N ARG A 89 9.69 6.61 1.15
CA ARG A 89 10.11 7.22 2.42
C ARG A 89 9.69 6.35 3.60
N GLU A 90 8.39 6.06 3.72
CA GLU A 90 7.82 5.26 4.82
C GLU A 90 8.44 3.85 4.87
N LEU A 91 8.59 3.18 3.72
CA LEU A 91 9.28 1.89 3.67
C LEU A 91 10.68 1.96 4.28
N LYS A 92 11.44 3.02 3.96
CA LYS A 92 12.80 3.18 4.44
C LYS A 92 12.83 3.52 5.93
N GLU A 93 11.93 4.38 6.39
CA GLU A 93 11.84 4.81 7.79
C GLU A 93 11.40 3.65 8.69
N GLU A 94 10.32 2.94 8.36
CA GLU A 94 9.77 1.91 9.24
C GLU A 94 10.55 0.59 9.18
N THR A 95 11.17 0.26 8.05
CA THR A 95 11.78 -1.07 7.85
C THR A 95 13.27 -1.04 7.54
N GLY A 96 13.81 0.12 7.17
CA GLY A 96 15.18 0.27 6.72
C GLY A 96 15.46 -0.24 5.30
N TYR A 97 14.49 -0.87 4.62
CA TYR A 97 14.65 -1.34 3.24
C TYR A 97 14.60 -0.19 2.23
N VAL A 98 15.42 -0.29 1.19
CA VAL A 98 15.39 0.57 0.02
C VAL A 98 14.60 -0.13 -1.09
N GLY A 99 13.51 0.52 -1.50
CA GLY A 99 12.65 0.06 -2.57
C GLY A 99 12.88 0.81 -3.88
N HIS A 100 12.35 0.25 -4.97
CA HIS A 100 12.42 0.84 -6.30
C HIS A 100 11.13 0.58 -7.11
N ASN A 101 10.99 1.28 -8.24
CA ASN A 101 9.83 1.20 -9.13
C ASN A 101 8.46 1.35 -8.41
N PRO A 102 8.26 2.40 -7.58
CA PRO A 102 7.01 2.58 -6.88
C PRO A 102 5.86 2.81 -7.88
N ARG A 103 4.76 2.10 -7.68
CA ARG A 103 3.61 2.08 -8.57
C ARG A 103 2.33 2.17 -7.75
N GLU A 104 1.67 3.32 -7.80
CA GLU A 104 0.32 3.46 -7.23
C GLU A 104 -0.65 2.54 -7.97
N ALA A 105 -1.31 1.65 -7.23
CA ALA A 105 -2.30 0.73 -7.76
C ALA A 105 -3.69 1.37 -7.78
N TYR A 106 -4.14 1.88 -6.63
CA TYR A 106 -5.46 2.47 -6.45
C TYR A 106 -5.55 3.27 -5.14
N ARG A 107 -6.44 4.26 -5.10
CA ARG A 107 -6.80 5.03 -3.90
C ARG A 107 -8.16 4.62 -3.37
N HIS A 108 -8.24 4.34 -2.08
CA HIS A 108 -9.47 3.86 -1.45
C HIS A 108 -9.72 4.54 -0.11
N TRP A 109 -10.97 4.47 0.36
CA TRP A 109 -11.28 4.77 1.76
C TRP A 109 -11.02 3.55 2.61
N THR A 110 -10.35 3.73 3.73
CA THR A 110 -9.98 2.62 4.62
C THR A 110 -11.17 2.13 5.43
N ASP A 111 -12.04 3.04 5.87
CA ASP A 111 -13.24 2.69 6.64
C ASP A 111 -14.43 3.63 6.34
N PRO A 112 -15.03 3.57 5.13
CA PRO A 112 -15.96 4.61 4.62
C PRO A 112 -17.29 4.72 5.37
N TRP A 113 -17.64 3.77 6.22
CA TRP A 113 -18.83 3.89 7.08
C TRP A 113 -18.55 4.71 8.35
N LYS A 114 -17.27 4.93 8.69
CA LYS A 114 -16.83 5.54 9.94
C LYS A 114 -15.99 6.81 9.74
N SER A 115 -14.98 6.76 8.86
CA SER A 115 -14.08 7.87 8.60
C SER A 115 -14.03 8.23 7.13
N CYS A 116 -13.52 9.44 6.86
CA CYS A 116 -13.19 9.88 5.51
C CYS A 116 -11.71 9.68 5.19
N ASP A 117 -11.01 8.84 5.96
CA ASP A 117 -9.60 8.55 5.76
C ASP A 117 -9.41 7.81 4.43
N ARG A 118 -8.36 8.20 3.72
CA ARG A 118 -8.05 7.71 2.39
C ARG A 118 -6.61 7.23 2.37
N CYS A 119 -6.38 6.14 1.65
CA CYS A 119 -5.08 5.56 1.50
C CYS A 119 -4.81 5.21 0.02
N ALA A 120 -3.60 5.47 -0.44
CA ALA A 120 -3.09 4.97 -1.71
C ALA A 120 -2.35 3.65 -1.48
N LEU A 121 -2.73 2.61 -2.20
CA LEU A 121 -2.00 1.35 -2.20
C LEU A 121 -0.86 1.45 -3.22
N VAL A 122 0.39 1.29 -2.78
CA VAL A 122 1.57 1.46 -3.63
C VAL A 122 2.41 0.19 -3.62
N TYR A 123 2.63 -0.39 -4.81
CA TYR A 123 3.58 -1.48 -4.98
C TYR A 123 5.00 -0.93 -5.05
N VAL A 124 5.92 -1.57 -4.33
CA VAL A 124 7.34 -1.24 -4.34
C VAL A 124 8.13 -2.53 -4.49
N ASP A 125 9.08 -2.54 -5.41
CA ASP A 125 9.99 -3.68 -5.57
C ASP A 125 11.16 -3.53 -4.60
N ILE A 126 11.56 -4.60 -3.93
CA ILE A 126 12.77 -4.65 -3.08
C ILE A 126 13.71 -5.70 -3.63
N ASP A 127 14.99 -5.36 -3.77
CA ASP A 127 16.05 -6.32 -4.02
C ASP A 127 16.69 -6.72 -2.69
N LEU A 128 16.40 -7.92 -2.20
CA LEU A 128 16.97 -8.43 -0.95
C LEU A 128 18.43 -8.89 -1.08
N SER A 129 18.98 -8.91 -2.29
CA SER A 129 20.37 -9.25 -2.55
C SER A 129 21.28 -8.02 -2.67
N SER A 130 20.72 -6.81 -2.72
CA SER A 130 21.48 -5.57 -2.81
C SER A 130 22.19 -5.23 -1.49
N GLU A 131 23.40 -4.66 -1.59
CA GLU A 131 24.23 -4.36 -0.40
C GLU A 131 23.51 -3.45 0.62
N GLU A 132 22.69 -2.52 0.15
CA GLU A 132 21.89 -1.60 0.97
C GLU A 132 20.77 -2.27 1.76
N ASN A 133 20.32 -3.46 1.33
CA ASN A 133 19.23 -4.22 1.93
C ASN A 133 19.70 -5.45 2.70
N LEU A 134 21.01 -5.72 2.75
CA LEU A 134 21.58 -6.83 3.53
C LEU A 134 21.59 -6.53 5.04
N ASN A 135 21.79 -5.27 5.42
CA ASN A 135 21.84 -4.81 6.81
C ASN A 135 21.00 -3.55 6.96
N VAL A 136 19.69 -3.75 7.04
CA VAL A 136 18.73 -2.66 7.19
C VAL A 136 18.68 -2.16 8.63
N ASP A 137 18.44 -0.87 8.79
CA ASP A 137 18.28 -0.19 10.07
C ASP A 137 17.03 0.70 9.97
N GLN A 138 16.02 0.39 10.78
CA GLN A 138 14.77 1.13 10.83
C GLN A 138 14.92 2.39 11.70
N LYS A 139 14.23 3.45 11.30
CA LYS A 139 14.15 4.74 11.98
C LYS A 139 12.71 5.26 11.93
N PRO A 140 11.76 4.55 12.57
CA PRO A 140 10.36 4.95 12.59
C PRO A 140 10.17 6.26 13.36
N ASP A 141 9.06 6.93 13.10
CA ASP A 141 8.71 8.15 13.82
C ASP A 141 8.30 7.87 15.28
N TYR A 142 8.31 8.92 16.11
CA TYR A 142 8.03 8.81 17.55
C TYR A 142 6.69 8.12 17.86
N PHE A 143 5.69 8.29 16.99
CA PHE A 143 4.35 7.69 17.18
C PHE A 143 4.26 6.24 16.70
N GLU A 144 5.32 5.73 16.07
CA GLU A 144 5.42 4.37 15.55
C GLU A 144 6.42 3.53 16.36
N ASP A 145 7.41 4.16 17.02
CA ASP A 145 8.31 3.53 17.99
C ASP A 145 7.68 3.37 19.39
N ILE A 146 6.43 2.90 19.43
CA ILE A 146 5.71 2.70 20.68
C ILE A 146 5.84 1.25 21.11
N THR A 147 6.46 1.05 22.27
CA THR A 147 6.47 -0.24 22.98
C THR A 147 5.56 -0.17 24.21
N PRO A 148 4.96 -1.29 24.65
CA PRO A 148 4.04 -1.35 25.79
C PRO A 148 4.60 -0.80 27.10
#